data_AF-A0A497SIK9-F1
#
_entry.id   AF-A0A497SIK9-F1
#
_cell.length_a   1.000
_cell.length_b   1.000
_cell.length_c   1.000
_cell.angle_alpha   90.00
_cell.angle_beta   90.00
_cell.angle_gamma   90.00
#
_symmetry.space_group_name_H-M   'P 1'
#
loop_
_entity.id
_entity.type
_entity.pdbx_description
1 polymer ?
#
loop_
_entity_poly.entity_id
_entity_poly.type
_entity_poly.pdbx_seq_one_letter_code
_entity_poly.pdbx_strand_id
1 'polypeptide(L)'
;MGEVERDVEFSKENLNYIYYDKLQSFEDSLKGGNKKIVIFIDDLDRCAPDKVLEILESIKVFLDIEGFVYVFGINPEVVEKAIEMKYKDMGINGEDYLEKIIQIPFKIPDWNKEELNKCLEKMYEDIDSKYKDTFEKYKDIILEVIKKTPRQLKRFINSYICEQEVFKNEKLDLEMHLVLTILKFKWYDFYSKLFDENFRERLGGGVRIIKAREEFKNKKELYEFIEKKKVKRIIAKIVKMKDKELSKYRRAGLSILKITQQMPDVKKITTLLKSGKIKEFNKLKNKFRIIDLSYSNLNGVDLRGIDLININLRRADLTDAHLTDAHLTDAHLNGANLWCVNLIGANLIDTDLIDVVLNNANFSKSIILLKKFVKLKSVENADFKDAIINNEEFVEYLKKKQRKKCS
;
A
#
# COMPACT_ATOMS: atom_id res chain seq x y z
N MET A 1 -21.14 3.71 55.43
CA MET A 1 -20.26 3.60 56.61
C MET A 1 -19.63 2.23 56.58
N GLY A 2 -18.31 2.17 56.52
CA GLY A 2 -17.54 0.92 56.47
C GLY A 2 -16.40 0.98 55.46
N GLU A 3 -15.47 1.92 55.66
CA GLU A 3 -14.13 1.86 55.07
C GLU A 3 -13.42 0.61 55.59
N VAL A 4 -12.77 -0.13 54.70
CA VAL A 4 -11.63 -0.99 55.05
C VAL A 4 -10.56 -0.73 54.00
N GLU A 5 -9.76 0.30 54.26
CA GLU A 5 -8.37 0.31 53.80
C GLU A 5 -7.67 -0.88 54.45
N ARG A 6 -7.02 -1.71 53.63
CA ARG A 6 -5.90 -2.52 54.08
C ARG A 6 -4.78 -2.36 53.07
N ASP A 7 -3.78 -1.61 53.52
CA ASP A 7 -2.44 -1.56 52.95
C ASP A 7 -1.95 -2.99 52.69
N VAL A 8 -1.64 -3.29 51.43
CA VAL A 8 -0.86 -4.46 51.07
C VAL A 8 0.48 -3.93 50.57
N GLU A 9 1.51 -4.07 51.39
CA GLU A 9 2.90 -3.87 50.97
C GLU A 9 3.20 -4.83 49.81
N PHE A 10 3.41 -4.26 48.61
CA PHE A 10 3.74 -5.02 47.42
C PHE A 10 5.22 -5.42 47.44
N SER A 11 5.51 -6.62 47.95
CA SER A 11 6.79 -7.28 47.68
C SER A 11 6.85 -7.74 46.22
N LYS A 12 8.01 -7.55 45.57
CA LYS A 12 8.25 -7.88 44.15
C LYS A 12 8.12 -9.38 43.81
N GLU A 13 7.86 -10.24 44.78
CA GLU A 13 7.84 -11.70 44.61
C GLU A 13 6.47 -12.28 44.22
N ASN A 14 5.36 -11.51 44.30
CA ASN A 14 4.00 -12.05 44.16
C ASN A 14 3.27 -11.72 42.84
N LEU A 15 3.94 -11.13 41.84
CA LEU A 15 3.31 -10.78 40.57
C LEU A 15 2.80 -11.99 39.76
N ASN A 16 3.43 -13.16 39.91
CA ASN A 16 3.05 -14.37 39.17
C ASN A 16 1.74 -15.02 39.68
N TYR A 17 1.38 -14.87 40.95
CA TYR A 17 0.17 -15.47 41.52
C TYR A 17 -1.11 -14.70 41.16
N ILE A 18 -1.04 -13.36 41.12
CA ILE A 18 -2.20 -12.50 40.82
C ILE A 18 -2.76 -12.77 39.41
N TYR A 19 -1.88 -13.06 38.46
CA TYR A 19 -2.29 -13.41 37.09
C TYR A 19 -2.98 -14.76 37.03
N TYR A 20 -2.46 -15.77 37.74
CA TYR A 20 -2.97 -17.13 37.71
C TYR A 20 -4.36 -17.24 38.33
N ASP A 21 -4.57 -16.65 39.52
CA ASP A 21 -5.87 -16.71 40.21
C ASP A 21 -6.97 -15.97 39.45
N LYS A 22 -6.62 -14.83 38.81
CA LYS A 22 -7.57 -14.10 37.96
C LYS A 22 -7.88 -14.86 36.68
N LEU A 23 -6.88 -15.48 36.04
CA LEU A 23 -7.10 -16.35 34.88
C LEU A 23 -8.02 -17.51 35.26
N GLN A 24 -7.73 -18.21 36.36
CA GLN A 24 -8.53 -19.35 36.84
C GLN A 24 -9.99 -18.93 37.09
N SER A 25 -10.22 -17.80 37.79
CA SER A 25 -11.58 -17.27 38.01
C SER A 25 -12.30 -16.91 36.70
N PHE A 26 -11.54 -16.49 35.69
CA PHE A 26 -12.05 -16.13 34.38
C PHE A 26 -12.36 -17.37 33.55
N GLU A 27 -11.49 -18.39 33.57
CA GLU A 27 -11.75 -19.70 32.98
C GLU A 27 -13.00 -20.34 33.57
N ASP A 28 -13.14 -20.32 34.89
CA ASP A 28 -14.28 -20.88 35.60
C ASP A 28 -15.59 -20.14 35.26
N SER A 29 -15.51 -18.85 34.90
CA SER A 29 -16.65 -18.07 34.40
C SER A 29 -17.05 -18.42 32.96
N LEU A 30 -16.14 -19.01 32.18
CA LEU A 30 -16.37 -19.49 30.81
C LEU A 30 -16.78 -20.98 30.79
N LYS A 31 -16.21 -21.79 31.68
CA LYS A 31 -16.54 -23.22 31.85
C LYS A 31 -17.99 -23.38 32.27
N GLY A 32 -18.77 -24.08 31.45
CA GLY A 32 -20.21 -24.33 31.66
C GLY A 32 -21.16 -23.31 31.01
N GLY A 33 -20.64 -22.30 30.30
CA GLY A 33 -21.44 -21.31 29.58
C GLY A 33 -21.37 -21.46 28.07
N ASN A 34 -22.49 -21.23 27.38
CA ASN A 34 -22.58 -21.15 25.91
C ASN A 34 -21.91 -19.87 25.34
N LYS A 35 -20.97 -19.26 26.07
CA LYS A 35 -20.39 -17.95 25.79
C LYS A 35 -18.96 -18.13 25.27
N LYS A 36 -18.66 -17.48 24.16
CA LYS A 36 -17.33 -17.49 23.52
C LYS A 36 -16.80 -16.07 23.44
N ILE A 37 -15.50 -15.92 23.63
CA ILE A 37 -14.78 -14.66 23.42
C ILE A 37 -14.05 -14.78 22.10
N VAL A 38 -14.48 -13.98 21.13
CA VAL A 38 -13.88 -13.96 19.79
C VAL A 38 -13.08 -12.68 19.65
N ILE A 39 -11.77 -12.81 19.42
CA ILE A 39 -10.83 -11.70 19.27
C ILE A 39 -10.38 -11.66 17.83
N PHE A 40 -10.75 -10.59 17.13
CA PHE A 40 -10.30 -10.33 15.76
C PHE A 40 -9.03 -9.48 15.79
N ILE A 41 -7.98 -9.98 15.15
CA ILE A 41 -6.68 -9.31 15.05
C ILE A 41 -6.44 -9.04 13.56
N ASP A 42 -6.57 -7.78 13.17
CA ASP A 42 -6.30 -7.27 11.83
C ASP A 42 -4.96 -6.52 11.82
N ASP A 43 -4.31 -6.42 10.66
CA ASP A 43 -3.08 -5.65 10.43
C ASP A 43 -1.84 -6.07 11.25
N LEU A 44 -1.79 -7.30 11.80
CA LEU A 44 -0.58 -7.80 12.47
C LEU A 44 0.64 -7.78 11.52
N ASP A 45 0.41 -8.06 10.25
CA ASP A 45 1.40 -8.00 9.16
C ASP A 45 1.87 -6.56 8.82
N ARG A 46 1.31 -5.52 9.45
CA ARG A 46 1.81 -4.13 9.33
C ARG A 46 2.66 -3.69 10.50
N CYS A 47 2.72 -4.50 11.56
CA CYS A 47 3.49 -4.17 12.75
C CYS A 47 5.01 -4.32 12.51
N ALA A 48 5.80 -3.63 13.33
CA ALA A 48 7.24 -3.90 13.42
C ALA A 48 7.45 -5.34 13.95
N PRO A 49 8.55 -6.02 13.55
CA PRO A 49 8.79 -7.42 13.93
C PRO A 49 8.70 -7.70 15.43
N ASP A 50 9.26 -6.82 16.28
CA ASP A 50 9.20 -6.98 17.73
C ASP A 50 7.76 -6.97 18.26
N LYS A 51 6.92 -6.11 17.69
CA LYS A 51 5.51 -5.95 18.10
C LYS A 51 4.66 -7.13 17.65
N VAL A 52 4.94 -7.70 16.47
CA VAL A 52 4.33 -8.94 15.99
C VAL A 52 4.53 -10.05 17.03
N LEU A 53 5.76 -10.23 17.49
CA LEU A 53 6.11 -11.28 18.44
C LEU A 53 5.53 -11.06 19.83
N GLU A 54 5.57 -9.83 20.35
CA GLU A 54 4.94 -9.50 21.63
C GLU A 54 3.44 -9.86 21.63
N ILE A 55 2.75 -9.59 20.51
CA ILE A 55 1.33 -9.96 20.35
C ILE A 55 1.17 -11.48 20.28
N LEU A 56 1.97 -12.18 19.48
CA LEU A 56 1.87 -13.64 19.38
C LEU A 56 2.18 -14.35 20.71
N GLU A 57 3.18 -13.89 21.45
CA GLU A 57 3.53 -14.40 22.79
C GLU A 57 2.40 -14.13 23.79
N SER A 58 1.77 -12.95 23.73
CA SER A 58 0.61 -12.62 24.57
C SER A 58 -0.58 -13.52 24.28
N ILE A 59 -0.81 -13.88 23.01
CA ILE A 59 -1.92 -14.76 22.61
C ILE A 59 -1.70 -16.18 23.10
N LYS A 60 -0.46 -16.69 23.04
CA LYS A 60 -0.11 -18.04 23.50
C LYS A 60 -0.57 -18.32 24.94
N VAL A 61 -0.55 -17.31 25.81
CA VAL A 61 -0.98 -17.43 27.22
C VAL A 61 -2.45 -17.87 27.34
N PHE A 62 -3.29 -17.55 26.34
CA PHE A 62 -4.74 -17.79 26.39
C PHE A 62 -5.21 -18.85 25.37
N LEU A 63 -4.32 -19.41 24.54
CA LEU A 63 -4.70 -20.36 23.47
C LEU A 63 -5.33 -21.64 24.02
N ASP A 64 -4.91 -22.08 25.21
CA ASP A 64 -5.38 -23.32 25.83
C ASP A 64 -6.66 -23.12 26.68
N ILE A 65 -7.20 -21.90 26.73
CA ILE A 65 -8.40 -21.60 27.50
C ILE A 65 -9.66 -21.86 26.67
N GLU A 66 -10.51 -22.75 27.18
CA GLU A 66 -11.80 -23.06 26.55
C GLU A 66 -12.69 -21.81 26.42
N GLY A 67 -13.25 -21.60 25.23
CA GLY A 67 -14.13 -20.46 24.94
C GLY A 67 -13.45 -19.26 24.28
N PHE A 68 -12.12 -19.22 24.19
CA PHE A 68 -11.41 -18.22 23.39
C PHE A 68 -11.25 -18.65 21.94
N VAL A 69 -11.51 -17.70 21.03
CA VAL A 69 -11.28 -17.86 19.59
C VAL A 69 -10.54 -16.64 19.09
N TYR A 70 -9.34 -16.84 18.55
CA TYR A 70 -8.58 -15.80 17.88
C TYR A 70 -8.75 -15.93 16.37
N VAL A 71 -9.08 -14.82 15.71
CA VAL A 71 -9.20 -14.76 14.25
C VAL A 71 -8.17 -13.78 13.73
N PHE A 72 -7.18 -14.31 13.01
CA PHE A 72 -6.09 -13.54 12.43
C PHE A 72 -6.40 -13.18 10.98
N GLY A 73 -6.43 -11.88 10.68
CA GLY A 73 -6.33 -11.36 9.32
C GLY A 73 -4.89 -10.94 9.04
N ILE A 74 -4.07 -11.87 8.52
CA ILE A 74 -2.63 -11.63 8.33
C ILE A 74 -2.16 -12.07 6.94
N ASN A 75 -1.08 -11.44 6.47
CA ASN A 75 -0.22 -12.03 5.46
C ASN A 75 0.81 -12.96 6.16
N PRO A 76 0.68 -14.28 6.03
CA PRO A 76 1.50 -15.24 6.77
C PRO A 76 2.99 -15.06 6.47
N GLU A 77 3.37 -14.84 5.21
CA GLU A 77 4.77 -14.63 4.81
C GLU A 77 5.42 -13.48 5.59
N VAL A 78 4.68 -12.40 5.85
CA VAL A 78 5.21 -11.24 6.58
C VAL A 78 5.49 -11.60 8.04
N VAL A 79 4.54 -12.30 8.66
CA VAL A 79 4.59 -12.65 10.08
C VAL A 79 5.66 -13.72 10.32
N GLU A 80 5.74 -14.75 9.47
CA GLU A 80 6.78 -15.78 9.50
C GLU A 80 8.17 -15.14 9.44
N LYS A 81 8.37 -14.23 8.50
CA LYS A 81 9.64 -13.52 8.32
C LYS A 81 9.97 -12.63 9.51
N ALA A 82 8.98 -11.95 10.09
CA ALA A 82 9.17 -11.18 11.31
C ALA A 82 9.63 -12.06 12.49
N ILE A 83 9.08 -13.28 12.61
CA ILE A 83 9.49 -14.28 13.61
C ILE A 83 10.94 -14.72 13.37
N GLU A 84 11.28 -15.07 12.13
CA GLU A 84 12.62 -15.51 11.73
C GLU A 84 13.70 -14.45 12.01
N MET A 85 13.40 -13.16 11.80
CA MET A 85 14.34 -12.07 12.10
C MET A 85 14.78 -12.07 13.55
N LYS A 86 13.84 -12.24 14.48
CA LYS A 86 14.11 -12.13 15.92
C LYS A 86 14.77 -13.39 16.48
N TYR A 87 14.42 -14.55 15.94
CA TYR A 87 14.96 -15.84 16.39
C TYR A 87 16.02 -16.42 15.46
N LYS A 88 16.64 -15.60 14.61
CA LYS A 88 17.67 -16.01 13.64
C LYS A 88 18.79 -16.84 14.28
N ASP A 89 19.23 -16.44 15.47
CA ASP A 89 20.31 -17.12 16.20
C ASP A 89 19.88 -18.44 16.86
N MET A 90 18.57 -18.68 16.97
CA MET A 90 17.98 -19.90 17.52
C MET A 90 17.54 -20.88 16.42
N GLY A 91 17.65 -20.50 15.15
CA GLY A 91 17.24 -21.33 14.00
C GLY A 91 15.75 -21.65 13.96
N ILE A 92 14.90 -20.80 14.55
CA ILE A 92 13.44 -21.00 14.55
C ILE A 92 12.87 -20.60 13.18
N ASN A 93 12.15 -21.55 12.56
CA ASN A 93 11.36 -21.31 11.36
C ASN A 93 10.05 -20.59 11.72
N GLY A 94 9.70 -19.56 10.95
CA GLY A 94 8.47 -18.79 11.15
C GLY A 94 7.19 -19.58 10.87
N GLU A 95 7.22 -20.47 9.87
CA GLU A 95 6.11 -21.36 9.51
C GLU A 95 5.77 -22.29 10.67
N ASP A 96 6.77 -23.03 11.17
CA ASP A 96 6.64 -23.93 12.33
C ASP A 96 6.13 -23.19 13.59
N TYR A 97 6.47 -21.90 13.73
CA TYR A 97 6.00 -21.09 14.84
C TYR A 97 4.53 -20.73 14.69
N LEU A 98 4.09 -20.36 13.48
CA LEU A 98 2.70 -20.04 13.20
C LEU A 98 1.79 -21.29 13.26
N GLU A 99 2.26 -22.45 12.80
CA GLU A 99 1.52 -23.71 12.91
C GLU A 99 1.17 -24.06 14.36
N LYS A 100 2.01 -23.69 15.33
CA LYS A 100 1.76 -23.90 16.76
C LYS A 100 0.68 -22.98 17.33
N ILE A 101 0.33 -21.91 16.63
CA ILE A 101 -0.67 -20.92 17.07
C ILE A 101 -1.96 -21.05 16.27
N ILE A 102 -1.85 -21.24 14.94
CA ILE A 102 -2.97 -21.24 14.01
C ILE A 102 -3.48 -22.66 13.84
N GLN A 103 -4.55 -22.99 14.57
CA GLN A 103 -5.19 -24.31 14.51
C GLN A 103 -5.96 -24.55 13.21
N ILE A 104 -6.56 -23.49 12.63
CA ILE A 104 -7.38 -23.56 11.42
C ILE A 104 -6.93 -22.49 10.43
N PRO A 105 -6.03 -22.82 9.47
CA PRO A 105 -5.66 -21.91 8.40
C PRO A 105 -6.81 -21.78 7.39
N PHE A 106 -7.19 -20.55 7.05
CA PHE A 106 -8.19 -20.26 6.02
C PHE A 106 -7.66 -19.21 5.04
N LYS A 107 -7.52 -19.60 3.77
CA LYS A 107 -7.13 -18.66 2.71
C LYS A 107 -8.37 -18.02 2.09
N ILE A 108 -8.43 -16.69 2.13
CA ILE A 108 -9.49 -15.94 1.43
C ILE A 108 -9.33 -16.19 -0.07
N PRO A 109 -10.37 -16.70 -0.76
CA PRO A 109 -10.30 -16.95 -2.20
C PRO A 109 -10.16 -15.63 -2.97
N ASP A 110 -9.52 -15.72 -4.15
CA ASP A 110 -9.48 -14.60 -5.08
C ASP A 110 -10.87 -14.30 -5.62
N TRP A 111 -11.16 -13.01 -5.79
CA TRP A 111 -12.43 -12.56 -6.35
C TRP A 111 -12.51 -12.86 -7.84
N ASN A 112 -13.53 -13.60 -8.25
CA ASN A 112 -13.78 -13.88 -9.66
C ASN A 112 -14.58 -12.74 -10.34
N LYS A 113 -14.68 -12.79 -11.67
CA LYS A 113 -15.40 -11.77 -12.44
C LYS A 113 -16.89 -11.69 -12.12
N GLU A 114 -17.54 -12.81 -11.82
CA GLU A 114 -18.97 -12.87 -11.52
C GLU A 114 -19.28 -12.26 -10.15
N GLU A 115 -18.42 -12.50 -9.16
CA GLU A 115 -18.55 -11.90 -7.82
C GLU A 115 -18.31 -10.40 -7.87
N LEU A 116 -17.28 -9.95 -8.59
CA LEU A 116 -17.04 -8.52 -8.81
C LEU A 116 -18.19 -7.87 -9.58
N ASN A 117 -18.80 -8.61 -10.51
CA ASN A 117 -19.99 -8.16 -11.20
C ASN A 117 -21.17 -7.95 -10.22
N LYS A 118 -21.46 -8.92 -9.36
CA LYS A 118 -22.50 -8.78 -8.33
C LYS A 118 -22.24 -7.60 -7.41
N CYS A 119 -20.98 -7.34 -7.06
CA CYS A 119 -20.60 -6.14 -6.31
C CYS A 119 -20.90 -4.85 -7.09
N LEU A 120 -20.58 -4.82 -8.38
CA LEU A 120 -20.84 -3.67 -9.25
C LEU A 120 -22.33 -3.38 -9.38
N GLU A 121 -23.15 -4.43 -9.57
CA GLU A 121 -24.60 -4.33 -9.68
C GLU A 121 -25.23 -3.78 -8.39
N LYS A 122 -24.80 -4.27 -7.21
CA LYS A 122 -25.21 -3.70 -5.92
C LYS A 122 -24.83 -2.23 -5.80
N MET A 123 -23.65 -1.83 -6.29
CA MET A 123 -23.24 -0.43 -6.23
C MET A 123 -24.14 0.46 -7.10
N TYR A 124 -24.74 -0.05 -8.18
CA TYR A 124 -25.64 0.73 -9.04
C TYR A 124 -26.97 1.11 -8.37
N GLU A 125 -27.37 0.45 -7.28
CA GLU A 125 -28.60 0.79 -6.55
C GLU A 125 -28.52 2.21 -5.97
N ASP A 126 -27.32 2.65 -5.58
CA ASP A 126 -27.07 3.93 -4.91
C ASP A 126 -26.54 5.03 -5.86
N ILE A 127 -26.47 4.78 -7.17
CA ILE A 127 -25.80 5.66 -8.14
C ILE A 127 -26.79 6.25 -9.13
N ASP A 128 -26.65 7.55 -9.41
CA ASP A 128 -27.39 8.28 -10.46
C ASP A 128 -27.33 7.54 -11.82
N SER A 129 -28.48 7.43 -12.48
CA SER A 129 -28.66 6.66 -13.72
C SER A 129 -27.70 7.08 -14.83
N LYS A 130 -27.30 8.36 -14.88
CA LYS A 130 -26.34 8.87 -15.89
C LYS A 130 -24.98 8.17 -15.81
N TYR A 131 -24.55 7.79 -14.61
CA TYR A 131 -23.28 7.08 -14.40
C TYR A 131 -23.44 5.59 -14.63
N LYS A 132 -24.58 5.03 -14.23
CA LYS A 132 -24.92 3.61 -14.43
C LYS A 132 -24.80 3.22 -15.90
N ASP A 133 -25.40 3.99 -16.82
CA ASP A 133 -25.33 3.71 -18.26
C ASP A 133 -23.90 3.69 -18.78
N THR A 134 -23.08 4.62 -18.30
CA THR A 134 -21.66 4.71 -18.67
C THR A 134 -20.88 3.52 -18.12
N PHE A 135 -21.12 3.10 -16.88
CA PHE A 135 -20.46 1.96 -16.29
C PHE A 135 -20.89 0.64 -16.94
N GLU A 136 -22.18 0.44 -17.23
CA GLU A 136 -22.68 -0.73 -17.95
C GLU A 136 -22.06 -0.83 -19.34
N LYS A 137 -21.99 0.29 -20.06
CA LYS A 137 -21.34 0.36 -21.37
C LYS A 137 -19.87 -0.05 -21.31
N TYR A 138 -19.17 0.13 -20.20
CA TYR A 138 -17.74 -0.15 -20.03
C TYR A 138 -17.45 -1.29 -19.04
N LYS A 139 -18.47 -2.05 -18.63
CA LYS A 139 -18.44 -3.07 -17.58
C LYS A 139 -17.31 -4.08 -17.75
N ASP A 140 -17.21 -4.69 -18.93
CA ASP A 140 -16.16 -5.67 -19.23
C ASP A 140 -14.76 -5.07 -19.07
N ILE A 141 -14.58 -3.83 -19.50
CA ILE A 141 -13.31 -3.11 -19.43
C ILE A 141 -12.97 -2.80 -17.97
N ILE A 142 -13.96 -2.35 -17.18
CA ILE A 142 -13.79 -2.05 -15.76
C ILE A 142 -13.42 -3.32 -15.00
N LEU A 143 -14.17 -4.42 -15.17
CA LEU A 143 -13.95 -5.67 -14.46
C LEU A 143 -12.64 -6.36 -14.86
N GLU A 144 -12.22 -6.23 -16.12
CA GLU A 144 -10.95 -6.75 -16.60
C GLU A 144 -9.76 -5.97 -16.03
N VAL A 145 -9.88 -4.65 -15.92
CA VAL A 145 -8.77 -3.78 -15.53
C VAL A 145 -8.67 -3.63 -14.01
N ILE A 146 -9.80 -3.57 -13.30
CA ILE A 146 -9.89 -3.42 -11.83
C ILE A 146 -9.96 -4.79 -11.17
N LYS A 147 -8.96 -5.61 -11.49
CA LYS A 147 -9.00 -7.07 -11.36
C LYS A 147 -8.62 -7.64 -9.99
N LYS A 148 -8.81 -6.94 -8.87
CA LYS A 148 -8.23 -7.42 -7.59
C LYS A 148 -9.18 -7.53 -6.41
N THR A 149 -9.99 -6.52 -6.08
CA THR A 149 -10.88 -6.62 -4.92
C THR A 149 -12.10 -5.70 -5.03
N PRO A 150 -13.22 -6.00 -4.33
CA PRO A 150 -14.36 -5.09 -4.20
C PRO A 150 -13.96 -3.71 -3.66
N ARG A 151 -12.93 -3.66 -2.79
CA ARG A 151 -12.38 -2.41 -2.24
C ARG A 151 -11.79 -1.54 -3.36
N GLN A 152 -11.05 -2.13 -4.30
CA GLN A 152 -10.51 -1.38 -5.45
C GLN A 152 -11.61 -0.92 -6.39
N LEU A 153 -12.60 -1.77 -6.66
CA LEU A 153 -13.76 -1.44 -7.50
C LEU A 153 -14.55 -0.26 -6.91
N LYS A 154 -14.89 -0.32 -5.63
CA LYS A 154 -15.57 0.76 -4.91
C LYS A 154 -14.76 2.05 -4.92
N ARG A 155 -13.45 1.98 -4.67
CA ARG A 155 -12.56 3.16 -4.73
C ARG A 155 -12.57 3.81 -6.11
N PHE A 156 -12.53 3.02 -7.17
CA PHE A 156 -12.57 3.53 -8.53
C PHE A 156 -13.90 4.23 -8.84
N ILE A 157 -15.03 3.58 -8.57
CA ILE A 157 -16.37 4.12 -8.84
C ILE A 157 -16.57 5.42 -8.06
N ASN A 158 -16.24 5.42 -6.77
CA ASN A 158 -16.38 6.62 -5.93
C ASN A 158 -15.47 7.75 -6.40
N SER A 159 -14.24 7.46 -6.84
CA SER A 159 -13.32 8.47 -7.40
C SER A 159 -13.92 9.09 -8.67
N TYR A 160 -14.45 8.26 -9.57
CA TYR A 160 -15.06 8.71 -10.81
C TYR A 160 -16.29 9.60 -10.55
N ILE A 161 -17.25 9.12 -9.75
CA ILE A 161 -18.50 9.85 -9.46
C ILE A 161 -18.17 11.16 -8.78
N CYS A 162 -17.31 11.13 -7.77
CA CYS A 162 -16.95 12.34 -7.06
C CYS A 162 -16.27 13.34 -8.02
N GLU A 163 -15.40 12.88 -8.93
CA GLU A 163 -14.71 13.77 -9.89
C GLU A 163 -15.71 14.44 -10.82
N GLN A 164 -16.72 13.70 -11.26
CA GLN A 164 -17.81 14.22 -12.07
C GLN A 164 -18.64 15.26 -11.31
N GLU A 165 -19.00 15.00 -10.05
CA GLU A 165 -19.83 15.90 -9.25
C GLU A 165 -19.09 17.17 -8.83
N VAL A 166 -17.83 17.06 -8.41
CA VAL A 166 -16.99 18.21 -8.04
C VAL A 166 -16.71 19.10 -9.26
N PHE A 167 -16.53 18.52 -10.44
CA PHE A 167 -16.25 19.24 -11.68
C PHE A 167 -17.47 19.37 -12.59
N LYS A 168 -18.69 19.29 -12.04
CA LYS A 168 -19.94 19.34 -12.84
C LYS A 168 -20.03 20.57 -13.74
N ASN A 169 -19.53 21.71 -13.26
CA ASN A 169 -19.54 22.98 -14.00
C ASN A 169 -18.61 22.97 -15.22
N GLU A 170 -17.58 22.12 -15.21
CA GLU A 170 -16.61 21.96 -16.30
C GLU A 170 -17.11 20.99 -17.40
N LYS A 171 -18.26 20.34 -17.17
CA LYS A 171 -18.91 19.41 -18.10
C LYS A 171 -17.91 18.38 -18.65
N LEU A 172 -17.39 17.53 -17.75
CA LEU A 172 -16.52 16.43 -18.14
C LEU A 172 -17.33 15.41 -18.94
N ASP A 173 -16.82 15.00 -20.10
CA ASP A 173 -17.44 13.92 -20.87
C ASP A 173 -17.32 12.61 -20.07
N LEU A 174 -18.45 11.93 -19.87
CA LEU A 174 -18.54 10.76 -18.99
C LEU A 174 -17.61 9.63 -19.44
N GLU A 175 -17.55 9.34 -20.74
CA GLU A 175 -16.74 8.25 -21.30
C GLU A 175 -15.25 8.61 -21.32
N MET A 176 -14.92 9.85 -21.68
CA MET A 176 -13.55 10.34 -21.69
C MET A 176 -12.96 10.37 -20.29
N HIS A 177 -13.71 10.89 -19.32
CA HIS A 177 -13.29 10.91 -17.93
C HIS A 177 -13.16 9.49 -17.37
N LEU A 178 -14.03 8.54 -17.76
CA LEU A 178 -13.92 7.16 -17.33
C LEU A 178 -12.62 6.53 -17.81
N VAL A 179 -12.29 6.66 -19.10
CA VAL A 179 -11.04 6.14 -19.67
C VAL A 179 -9.82 6.78 -19.00
N LEU A 180 -9.83 8.10 -18.80
CA LEU A 180 -8.76 8.81 -18.09
C LEU A 180 -8.64 8.34 -16.63
N THR A 181 -9.75 8.05 -15.96
CA THR A 181 -9.77 7.53 -14.59
C THR A 181 -9.19 6.12 -14.51
N ILE A 182 -9.51 5.26 -15.48
CA ILE A 182 -8.92 3.91 -15.57
C ILE A 182 -7.40 4.01 -15.79
N LEU A 183 -6.97 4.85 -16.73
CA LEU A 183 -5.54 5.10 -16.99
C LEU A 183 -4.84 5.64 -15.75
N LYS A 184 -5.46 6.58 -15.03
CA LYS A 184 -4.93 7.12 -13.78
C LYS A 184 -4.76 6.02 -12.72
N PHE A 185 -5.72 5.12 -12.60
CA PHE A 185 -5.73 4.07 -11.57
C PHE A 185 -4.71 2.95 -11.84
N LYS A 186 -4.42 2.61 -13.10
CA LYS A 186 -3.54 1.47 -13.45
C LYS A 186 -2.24 1.85 -14.13
N TRP A 187 -2.24 2.92 -14.91
CA TRP A 187 -1.12 3.32 -15.76
C TRP A 187 -0.89 4.83 -15.66
N TYR A 188 -0.65 5.29 -14.42
CA TYR A 188 -0.50 6.71 -14.13
C TYR A 188 0.58 7.40 -14.99
N ASP A 189 1.67 6.71 -15.33
CA ASP A 189 2.69 7.27 -16.23
C ASP A 189 2.11 7.68 -17.58
N PHE A 190 1.33 6.80 -18.20
CA PHE A 190 0.68 7.05 -19.49
C PHE A 190 -0.38 8.14 -19.34
N TYR A 191 -1.21 8.06 -18.30
CA TYR A 191 -2.18 9.11 -17.96
C TYR A 191 -1.51 10.48 -17.84
N SER A 192 -0.43 10.60 -17.07
CA SER A 192 0.27 11.86 -16.84
C SER A 192 0.87 12.44 -18.13
N LYS A 193 1.41 11.56 -18.98
CA LYS A 193 2.00 11.91 -20.27
C LYS A 193 0.96 12.35 -21.29
N LEU A 194 -0.29 11.90 -21.22
CA LEU A 194 -1.36 12.42 -22.08
C LEU A 194 -1.58 13.93 -21.92
N PHE A 195 -1.13 14.55 -20.81
CA PHE A 195 -1.20 15.99 -20.62
C PHE A 195 0.05 16.75 -21.11
N ASP A 196 1.02 16.05 -21.69
CA ASP A 196 2.17 16.64 -22.40
C ASP A 196 1.84 16.69 -23.91
N GLU A 197 1.79 17.89 -24.46
CA GLU A 197 1.46 18.13 -25.87
C GLU A 197 2.42 17.42 -26.81
N ASN A 198 3.73 17.48 -26.54
CA ASN A 198 4.74 16.81 -27.35
C ASN A 198 4.52 15.29 -27.36
N PHE A 199 4.09 14.72 -26.23
CA PHE A 199 3.78 13.30 -26.16
C PHE A 199 2.54 12.94 -26.98
N ARG A 200 1.48 13.76 -26.93
CA ARG A 200 0.28 13.55 -27.75
C ARG A 200 0.57 13.67 -29.24
N GLU A 201 1.35 14.66 -29.66
CA GLU A 201 1.77 14.81 -31.06
C GLU A 201 2.54 13.57 -31.56
N ARG A 202 3.47 13.06 -30.73
CA ARG A 202 4.23 11.84 -31.04
C ARG A 202 3.34 10.58 -31.15
N LEU A 203 2.24 10.49 -30.39
CA LEU A 203 1.28 9.38 -30.48
C LEU A 203 0.49 9.39 -31.81
N GLY A 204 0.29 10.58 -32.40
CA GLY A 204 -0.34 10.79 -33.70
C GLY A 204 -1.85 10.54 -33.74
N GLY A 205 -2.52 11.08 -34.76
CA GLY A 205 -3.98 11.06 -34.95
C GLY A 205 -4.64 9.69 -35.22
N GLY A 206 -3.86 8.60 -35.11
CA GLY A 206 -4.28 7.21 -35.33
C GLY A 206 -3.47 6.22 -34.50
N VAL A 207 -3.24 6.50 -33.21
CA VAL A 207 -2.64 5.64 -32.16
C VAL A 207 -1.65 4.60 -32.72
N ARG A 208 -0.47 5.06 -33.17
CA ARG A 208 0.62 4.16 -33.56
C ARG A 208 1.26 3.57 -32.30
N ILE A 209 0.74 2.43 -31.85
CA ILE A 209 1.18 1.64 -30.69
C ILE A 209 2.70 1.38 -30.65
N ILE A 210 3.37 1.39 -31.81
CA ILE A 210 4.81 1.13 -31.96
C ILE A 210 5.67 2.10 -31.12
N LYS A 211 5.33 3.41 -31.05
CA LYS A 211 6.13 4.38 -30.28
C LYS A 211 5.82 4.38 -28.79
N ALA A 212 4.57 4.12 -28.41
CA ALA A 212 4.22 3.89 -27.01
C ALA A 212 4.96 2.65 -26.46
N ARG A 213 5.15 1.61 -27.30
CA ARG A 213 5.96 0.42 -26.98
C ARG A 213 7.43 0.72 -26.68
N GLU A 214 8.01 1.76 -27.27
CA GLU A 214 9.39 2.19 -26.99
C GLU A 214 9.51 2.91 -25.64
N GLU A 215 8.56 3.77 -25.28
CA GLU A 215 8.59 4.56 -24.04
C GLU A 215 8.04 3.79 -22.82
N PHE A 216 7.08 2.88 -23.00
CA PHE A 216 6.48 2.06 -21.94
C PHE A 216 6.78 0.56 -22.12
N LYS A 217 8.06 0.22 -22.29
CA LYS A 217 8.53 -1.17 -22.41
C LYS A 217 7.95 -2.03 -21.27
N ASN A 218 7.50 -3.25 -21.60
CA ASN A 218 6.94 -4.24 -20.66
C ASN A 218 5.52 -3.99 -20.11
N LYS A 219 4.73 -3.07 -20.68
CA LYS A 219 3.31 -2.87 -20.26
C LYS A 219 2.30 -3.52 -21.22
N LYS A 220 2.35 -4.85 -21.40
CA LYS A 220 1.47 -5.58 -22.34
C LYS A 220 -0.02 -5.25 -22.15
N GLU A 221 -0.48 -5.28 -20.91
CA GLU A 221 -1.88 -4.99 -20.53
C GLU A 221 -2.33 -3.57 -20.90
N LEU A 222 -1.43 -2.58 -20.87
CA LEU A 222 -1.75 -1.21 -21.29
C LEU A 222 -2.05 -1.15 -22.78
N TYR A 223 -1.28 -1.87 -23.61
CA TYR A 223 -1.51 -1.91 -25.05
C TYR A 223 -2.81 -2.63 -25.39
N GLU A 224 -3.04 -3.79 -24.78
CA GLU A 224 -4.29 -4.53 -24.92
C GLU A 224 -5.50 -3.66 -24.54
N PHE A 225 -5.39 -2.87 -23.47
CA PHE A 225 -6.40 -1.91 -23.05
C PHE A 225 -6.62 -0.78 -24.07
N ILE A 226 -5.56 -0.11 -24.53
CA ILE A 226 -5.65 1.01 -25.49
C ILE A 226 -6.19 0.53 -26.85
N GLU A 227 -5.92 -0.72 -27.23
CA GLU A 227 -6.39 -1.31 -28.49
C GLU A 227 -7.88 -1.65 -28.48
N LYS A 228 -8.53 -1.75 -27.32
CA LYS A 228 -9.98 -1.99 -27.24
C LYS A 228 -10.73 -0.89 -27.99
N LYS A 229 -11.61 -1.28 -28.91
CA LYS A 229 -12.33 -0.37 -29.84
C LYS A 229 -12.91 0.87 -29.17
N LYS A 230 -13.55 0.72 -28.00
CA LYS A 230 -14.12 1.84 -27.21
C LYS A 230 -13.04 2.78 -26.68
N VAL A 231 -11.98 2.24 -26.08
CA VAL A 231 -10.85 3.00 -25.51
C VAL A 231 -10.07 3.70 -26.61
N LYS A 232 -9.71 3.00 -27.69
CA LYS A 232 -8.96 3.53 -28.83
C LYS A 232 -9.60 4.79 -29.40
N ARG A 233 -10.93 4.79 -29.54
CA ARG A 233 -11.71 5.96 -30.02
C ARG A 233 -11.58 7.16 -29.07
N ILE A 234 -11.66 6.93 -27.76
CA ILE A 234 -11.54 7.97 -26.75
C ILE A 234 -10.10 8.53 -26.71
N ILE A 235 -9.08 7.66 -26.73
CA ILE A 235 -7.68 8.09 -26.78
C ILE A 235 -7.40 8.90 -28.05
N ALA A 236 -7.93 8.50 -29.21
CA ALA A 236 -7.79 9.25 -30.44
C ALA A 236 -8.44 10.64 -30.37
N LYS A 237 -9.52 10.81 -29.61
CA LYS A 237 -10.10 12.13 -29.32
C LYS A 237 -9.14 12.94 -28.43
N ILE A 238 -8.71 12.38 -27.30
CA ILE A 238 -7.81 13.04 -26.33
C ILE A 238 -6.52 13.55 -27.00
N VAL A 239 -5.90 12.73 -27.86
CA VAL A 239 -4.67 13.07 -28.57
C VAL A 239 -4.81 14.34 -29.44
N LYS A 240 -6.03 14.61 -29.96
CA LYS A 240 -6.31 15.77 -30.82
C LYS A 240 -6.81 17.00 -30.04
N MET A 241 -6.99 16.89 -28.73
CA MET A 241 -7.52 18.00 -27.92
C MET A 241 -6.45 19.05 -27.64
N LYS A 242 -6.90 20.31 -27.57
CA LYS A 242 -6.05 21.42 -27.12
C LYS A 242 -5.83 21.32 -25.62
N ASP A 243 -4.68 21.79 -25.14
CA ASP A 243 -4.35 21.76 -23.70
C ASP A 243 -5.41 22.44 -22.83
N LYS A 244 -6.00 23.55 -23.30
CA LYS A 244 -7.07 24.25 -22.58
C LYS A 244 -8.27 23.33 -22.30
N GLU A 245 -8.67 22.52 -23.28
CA GLU A 245 -9.81 21.60 -23.17
C GLU A 245 -9.47 20.37 -22.32
N LEU A 246 -8.22 19.92 -22.37
CA LEU A 246 -7.76 18.77 -21.59
C LEU A 246 -7.45 19.14 -20.13
N SER A 247 -7.12 20.41 -19.87
CA SER A 247 -6.76 20.93 -18.56
C SER A 247 -7.83 20.68 -17.50
N LYS A 248 -9.12 20.65 -17.87
CA LYS A 248 -10.22 20.36 -16.94
C LYS A 248 -10.21 18.91 -16.44
N TYR A 249 -9.81 17.96 -17.28
CA TYR A 249 -9.62 16.56 -16.88
C TYR A 249 -8.35 16.39 -16.03
N ARG A 250 -7.28 17.14 -16.37
CA ARG A 250 -6.08 17.20 -15.54
C ARG A 250 -6.43 17.71 -14.14
N ARG A 251 -7.18 18.80 -14.07
CA ARG A 251 -7.68 19.39 -12.83
C ARG A 251 -8.56 18.38 -12.10
N ALA A 252 -9.59 17.81 -12.71
CA ALA A 252 -10.43 16.80 -12.07
C ALA A 252 -9.62 15.64 -11.46
N GLY A 253 -8.69 15.08 -12.26
CA GLY A 253 -7.85 13.98 -11.82
C GLY A 253 -6.84 14.32 -10.71
N LEU A 254 -6.38 15.58 -10.63
CA LEU A 254 -5.48 16.09 -9.57
C LEU A 254 -6.23 16.70 -8.38
N SER A 255 -7.46 17.15 -8.58
CA SER A 255 -8.22 17.94 -7.61
C SER A 255 -9.08 17.08 -6.73
N ILE A 256 -9.49 15.88 -7.12
CA ILE A 256 -10.12 14.94 -6.17
C ILE A 256 -9.14 14.39 -5.14
N LEU A 257 -7.86 14.27 -5.49
CA LEU A 257 -6.81 14.11 -4.49
C LEU A 257 -6.85 15.27 -3.48
N LYS A 258 -7.03 16.52 -3.95
CA LYS A 258 -7.07 17.74 -3.13
C LYS A 258 -8.41 18.04 -2.43
N ILE A 259 -9.54 17.53 -2.94
CA ILE A 259 -10.92 17.92 -2.55
C ILE A 259 -11.60 16.83 -1.72
N THR A 260 -11.33 15.54 -1.97
CA THR A 260 -11.94 14.44 -1.17
C THR A 260 -11.26 14.20 0.16
N GLN A 261 -10.13 14.87 0.37
CA GLN A 261 -9.35 14.81 1.58
C GLN A 261 -8.84 16.22 1.76
N GLN A 262 -8.94 16.76 2.97
CA GLN A 262 -8.14 17.91 3.36
C GLN A 262 -6.69 17.54 3.04
N MET A 263 -6.16 17.87 1.86
CA MET A 263 -4.79 17.54 1.59
C MET A 263 -3.95 18.51 2.40
N PRO A 264 -3.11 18.02 3.32
CA PRO A 264 -2.21 18.90 4.02
C PRO A 264 -1.36 19.65 2.99
N ASP A 265 -1.12 20.93 3.25
CA ASP A 265 -0.22 21.72 2.44
C ASP A 265 1.14 21.01 2.37
N VAL A 266 1.52 20.58 1.17
CA VAL A 266 2.76 19.85 0.91
C VAL A 266 3.97 20.63 1.39
N LYS A 267 3.96 21.97 1.31
CA LYS A 267 5.03 22.80 1.87
C LYS A 267 5.08 22.67 3.39
N LYS A 268 3.94 22.75 4.06
CA LYS A 268 3.85 22.57 5.51
C LYS A 268 4.35 21.19 5.94
N ILE A 269 3.99 20.13 5.22
CA ILE A 269 4.45 18.76 5.53
C ILE A 269 5.95 18.63 5.30
N THR A 270 6.45 19.07 4.15
CA THR A 270 7.87 18.96 3.83
C THR A 270 8.72 19.77 4.81
N THR A 271 8.26 20.95 5.25
CA THR A 271 8.89 21.69 6.36
C THR A 271 8.84 20.91 7.67
N LEU A 272 7.70 20.28 8.00
CA LEU A 272 7.55 19.46 9.21
C LEU A 272 8.53 18.27 9.21
N LEU A 273 8.61 17.56 8.09
CA LEU A 273 9.54 16.43 7.89
C LEU A 273 11.00 16.90 7.97
N LYS A 274 11.35 18.00 7.29
CA LYS A 274 12.70 18.59 7.36
C LYS A 274 13.10 19.05 8.75
N SER A 275 12.13 19.41 9.59
CA SER A 275 12.37 19.78 10.99
C SER A 275 12.51 18.58 11.95
N GLY A 276 12.43 17.34 11.46
CA GLY A 276 12.56 16.13 12.29
C GLY A 276 11.36 15.88 13.22
N LYS A 277 10.24 16.57 13.02
CA LYS A 277 9.05 16.49 13.89
C LYS A 277 8.17 15.28 13.56
N ILE A 278 8.73 14.08 13.69
CA ILE A 278 8.10 12.81 13.30
C ILE A 278 6.78 12.56 14.06
N LYS A 279 6.74 12.82 15.38
CA LYS A 279 5.51 12.65 16.18
C LYS A 279 4.35 13.53 15.70
N GLU A 280 4.65 14.78 15.34
CA GLU A 280 3.65 15.70 14.80
C GLU A 280 3.20 15.26 13.41
N PHE A 281 4.12 14.79 12.57
CA PHE A 281 3.80 14.23 11.27
C PHE A 281 2.89 12.99 11.39
N ASN A 282 3.21 12.02 12.25
CA ASN A 282 2.39 10.82 12.43
C ASN A 282 0.97 11.19 12.92
N LYS A 283 0.84 12.15 13.84
CA LYS A 283 -0.47 12.66 14.26
C LYS A 283 -1.23 13.35 13.12
N LEU A 284 -0.52 14.10 12.29
CA LEU A 284 -1.07 14.78 11.11
C LEU A 284 -1.53 13.76 10.06
N LYS A 285 -0.70 12.73 9.80
CA LYS A 285 -0.97 11.66 8.86
C LYS A 285 -2.28 10.94 9.18
N ASN A 286 -2.53 10.64 10.45
CA ASN A 286 -3.78 9.99 10.84
C ASN A 286 -5.04 10.82 10.55
N LYS A 287 -4.92 12.13 10.32
CA LYS A 287 -6.04 12.99 9.90
C LYS A 287 -6.32 12.92 8.40
N PHE A 288 -5.38 12.40 7.61
CA PHE A 288 -5.43 12.45 6.15
C PHE A 288 -5.33 11.06 5.56
N ARG A 289 -6.32 10.71 4.75
CA ARG A 289 -6.41 9.37 4.16
C ARG A 289 -5.31 9.09 3.12
N ILE A 290 -4.75 10.14 2.51
CA ILE A 290 -3.68 10.11 1.50
C ILE A 290 -2.85 11.38 1.71
N ILE A 291 -1.53 11.20 1.80
CA ILE A 291 -0.57 12.29 1.74
C ILE A 291 0.24 12.14 0.44
N ASP A 292 0.28 13.22 -0.35
CA ASP A 292 1.04 13.29 -1.59
C ASP A 292 2.27 14.17 -1.43
N LEU A 293 3.44 13.51 -1.40
CA LEU A 293 4.77 14.09 -1.39
C LEU A 293 5.52 13.81 -2.70
N SER A 294 4.81 13.47 -3.77
CA SER A 294 5.45 13.27 -5.07
C SER A 294 6.22 14.52 -5.49
N TYR A 295 7.40 14.32 -6.10
CA TYR A 295 8.31 15.39 -6.51
C TYR A 295 8.85 16.27 -5.35
N SER A 296 8.63 15.90 -4.09
CA SER A 296 9.15 16.67 -2.96
C SER A 296 10.66 16.50 -2.81
N ASN A 297 11.34 17.58 -2.42
CA ASN A 297 12.73 17.50 -1.96
C ASN A 297 12.73 17.24 -0.46
N LEU A 298 13.17 16.04 -0.09
CA LEU A 298 13.38 15.52 1.25
C LEU A 298 14.84 15.02 1.38
N ASN A 299 15.79 15.71 0.75
CA ASN A 299 17.21 15.37 0.87
C ASN A 299 17.69 15.56 2.33
N GLY A 300 18.47 14.60 2.83
CA GLY A 300 19.15 14.67 4.13
C GLY A 300 18.24 14.66 5.37
N VAL A 301 16.94 14.38 5.20
CA VAL A 301 15.98 14.43 6.32
C VAL A 301 16.18 13.26 7.29
N ASP A 302 16.01 13.54 8.58
CA ASP A 302 15.98 12.50 9.62
C ASP A 302 14.53 12.09 9.93
N LEU A 303 14.17 10.89 9.49
CA LEU A 303 12.83 10.30 9.56
C LEU A 303 12.87 8.89 10.16
N ARG A 304 13.76 8.63 11.12
CA ARG A 304 13.85 7.31 11.79
C ARG A 304 12.54 6.93 12.49
N GLY A 305 12.06 5.71 12.26
CA GLY A 305 10.80 5.18 12.82
C GLY A 305 9.54 5.87 12.30
N ILE A 306 9.62 6.63 11.20
CA ILE A 306 8.46 7.33 10.66
C ILE A 306 7.40 6.36 10.13
N ASP A 307 6.13 6.74 10.27
CA ASP A 307 5.04 6.02 9.62
C ASP A 307 4.70 6.64 8.26
N LEU A 308 5.15 6.02 7.18
CA LEU A 308 4.92 6.40 5.78
C LEU A 308 4.02 5.41 5.02
N ILE A 309 3.29 4.54 5.73
CA ILE A 309 2.31 3.62 5.12
C ILE A 309 1.36 4.36 4.17
N ASN A 310 1.14 3.82 2.97
CA ASN A 310 0.29 4.36 1.90
C ASN A 310 0.65 5.77 1.39
N ILE A 311 1.84 6.29 1.68
CA ILE A 311 2.24 7.62 1.22
C ILE A 311 2.61 7.63 -0.26
N ASN A 312 2.34 8.73 -0.96
CA ASN A 312 2.85 8.94 -2.30
C ASN A 312 4.17 9.72 -2.26
N LEU A 313 5.29 9.05 -2.56
CA LEU A 313 6.66 9.62 -2.67
C LEU A 313 7.21 9.48 -4.09
N ARG A 314 6.33 9.33 -5.09
CA ARG A 314 6.73 9.16 -6.49
C ARG A 314 7.64 10.30 -6.93
N ARG A 315 8.82 9.97 -7.47
CA ARG A 315 9.83 10.94 -7.93
C ARG A 315 10.27 11.94 -6.86
N ALA A 316 10.06 11.65 -5.58
CA ALA A 316 10.63 12.45 -4.50
C ALA A 316 12.16 12.27 -4.47
N ASP A 317 12.85 13.30 -3.99
CA ASP A 317 14.28 13.24 -3.71
C ASP A 317 14.50 12.97 -2.22
N LEU A 318 14.94 11.76 -1.89
CA LEU A 318 15.26 11.26 -0.55
C LEU A 318 16.77 10.98 -0.43
N THR A 319 17.58 11.63 -1.27
CA THR A 319 19.04 11.48 -1.23
C THR A 319 19.57 11.79 0.17
N ASP A 320 20.44 10.94 0.71
CA ASP A 320 21.02 11.05 2.07
C ASP A 320 20.00 11.04 3.23
N ALA A 321 18.74 10.66 3.02
CA ALA A 321 17.75 10.61 4.10
C ALA A 321 17.96 9.42 5.07
N HIS A 322 17.59 9.60 6.34
CA HIS A 322 17.62 8.56 7.37
C HIS A 322 16.20 8.03 7.63
N LEU A 323 15.94 6.79 7.25
CA LEU A 323 14.67 6.06 7.34
C LEU A 323 14.83 4.72 8.08
N THR A 324 15.77 4.63 9.03
CA THR A 324 15.92 3.45 9.89
C THR A 324 14.59 3.14 10.58
N ASP A 325 14.16 1.88 10.55
CA ASP A 325 12.89 1.37 11.09
C ASP A 325 11.62 2.08 10.55
N ALA A 326 11.70 2.72 9.38
CA ALA A 326 10.55 3.38 8.78
C ALA A 326 9.50 2.37 8.27
N HIS A 327 8.22 2.72 8.40
CA HIS A 327 7.10 1.93 7.88
C HIS A 327 6.68 2.47 6.51
N LEU A 328 6.97 1.74 5.44
CA LEU A 328 6.69 2.11 4.05
C LEU A 328 5.67 1.19 3.38
N THR A 329 4.89 0.41 4.14
CA THR A 329 3.91 -0.51 3.57
C THR A 329 2.95 0.18 2.59
N ASP A 330 2.76 -0.39 1.39
CA ASP A 330 1.98 0.19 0.28
C ASP A 330 2.42 1.63 -0.15
N ALA A 331 3.63 2.08 0.18
CA ALA A 331 4.12 3.39 -0.26
C ALA A 331 4.42 3.39 -1.78
N HIS A 332 4.18 4.53 -2.43
CA HIS A 332 4.49 4.70 -3.84
C HIS A 332 5.82 5.41 -4.02
N LEU A 333 6.89 4.67 -4.35
CA LEU A 333 8.23 5.22 -4.56
C LEU A 333 8.68 5.29 -6.03
N ASN A 334 7.79 4.95 -6.98
CA ASN A 334 8.05 5.01 -8.43
C ASN A 334 8.95 6.19 -8.86
N GLY A 335 10.13 5.90 -9.38
CA GLY A 335 11.08 6.91 -9.88
C GLY A 335 11.70 7.83 -8.82
N ALA A 336 11.55 7.54 -7.53
CA ALA A 336 12.18 8.30 -6.45
C ALA A 336 13.71 8.14 -6.47
N ASN A 337 14.40 9.15 -5.95
CA ASN A 337 15.84 9.12 -5.74
C ASN A 337 16.15 8.78 -4.28
N LEU A 338 16.69 7.59 -4.03
CA LEU A 338 17.12 7.12 -2.70
C LEU A 338 18.63 6.88 -2.66
N TRP A 339 19.40 7.70 -3.38
CA TRP A 339 20.86 7.66 -3.34
C TRP A 339 21.35 7.87 -1.90
N CYS A 340 22.23 7.01 -1.38
CA CYS A 340 22.78 7.08 -0.01
C CYS A 340 21.72 7.08 1.12
N VAL A 341 20.50 6.62 0.86
CA VAL A 341 19.48 6.53 1.91
C VAL A 341 19.84 5.44 2.94
N ASN A 342 19.49 5.64 4.21
CA ASN A 342 19.56 4.60 5.24
C ASN A 342 18.16 4.06 5.53
N LEU A 343 17.89 2.80 5.20
CA LEU A 343 16.64 2.06 5.38
C LEU A 343 16.84 0.81 6.26
N ILE A 344 17.82 0.83 7.18
CA ILE A 344 18.06 -0.30 8.08
C ILE A 344 16.76 -0.65 8.83
N GLY A 345 16.35 -1.91 8.83
CA GLY A 345 15.13 -2.34 9.55
C GLY A 345 13.80 -1.85 8.99
N ALA A 346 13.79 -1.09 7.88
CA ALA A 346 12.57 -0.54 7.33
C ALA A 346 11.64 -1.62 6.75
N ASN A 347 10.32 -1.36 6.81
CA ASN A 347 9.29 -2.25 6.25
C ASN A 347 8.79 -1.71 4.90
N LEU A 348 9.14 -2.37 3.80
CA LEU A 348 8.79 -2.02 2.42
C LEU A 348 7.80 -3.01 1.78
N ILE A 349 6.93 -3.65 2.59
CA ILE A 349 5.88 -4.54 2.06
C ILE A 349 5.02 -3.81 1.06
N ASP A 350 4.80 -4.41 -0.10
CA ASP A 350 3.96 -3.89 -1.17
C ASP A 350 4.33 -2.48 -1.67
N THR A 351 5.57 -2.04 -1.39
CA THR A 351 6.09 -0.75 -1.87
C THR A 351 6.34 -0.79 -3.36
N ASP A 352 5.95 0.26 -4.08
CA ASP A 352 6.22 0.36 -5.51
C ASP A 352 7.61 0.96 -5.78
N LEU A 353 8.57 0.09 -6.12
CA LEU A 353 9.99 0.43 -6.34
C LEU A 353 10.37 0.56 -7.82
N ILE A 354 9.42 0.65 -8.76
CA ILE A 354 9.73 0.76 -10.20
C ILE A 354 10.56 2.02 -10.49
N ASP A 355 11.62 1.88 -11.29
CA ASP A 355 12.52 2.96 -11.74
C ASP A 355 13.19 3.77 -10.62
N VAL A 356 13.29 3.19 -9.41
CA VAL A 356 13.94 3.82 -8.27
C VAL A 356 15.47 3.80 -8.40
N VAL A 357 16.13 4.86 -7.90
CA VAL A 357 17.60 4.94 -7.74
C VAL A 357 17.97 4.53 -6.32
N LEU A 358 18.74 3.45 -6.15
CA LEU A 358 19.18 2.90 -4.87
C LEU A 358 20.71 2.93 -4.66
N ASN A 359 21.44 3.77 -5.41
CA ASN A 359 22.90 3.75 -5.34
C ASN A 359 23.39 4.09 -3.93
N ASN A 360 24.27 3.27 -3.36
CA ASN A 360 24.82 3.36 -2.00
C ASN A 360 23.75 3.36 -0.88
N ALA A 361 22.53 2.91 -1.17
CA ALA A 361 21.47 2.80 -0.17
C ALA A 361 21.73 1.63 0.79
N ASN A 362 21.40 1.79 2.06
CA ASN A 362 21.51 0.72 3.06
C ASN A 362 20.12 0.15 3.38
N PHE A 363 19.88 -1.10 2.99
CA PHE A 363 18.65 -1.87 3.26
C PHE A 363 18.89 -2.99 4.29
N SER A 364 19.98 -2.96 5.06
CA SER A 364 20.28 -4.07 5.97
C SER A 364 19.14 -4.34 6.93
N LYS A 365 18.78 -5.60 7.14
CA LYS A 365 17.65 -6.01 8.00
C LYS A 365 16.27 -5.47 7.60
N SER A 366 16.11 -4.87 6.41
CA SER A 366 14.80 -4.42 5.93
C SER A 366 13.92 -5.60 5.49
N ILE A 367 12.60 -5.38 5.48
CA ILE A 367 11.61 -6.32 4.93
C ILE A 367 11.15 -5.79 3.58
N ILE A 368 11.39 -6.54 2.50
CA ILE A 368 11.07 -6.17 1.12
C ILE A 368 10.22 -7.26 0.49
N LEU A 369 8.90 -7.17 0.67
CA LEU A 369 7.94 -8.14 0.15
C LEU A 369 7.15 -7.50 -0.99
N LEU A 370 7.45 -7.86 -2.24
CA LEU A 370 6.89 -7.21 -3.42
C LEU A 370 5.78 -8.06 -4.03
N LYS A 371 4.65 -7.42 -4.42
CA LYS A 371 3.55 -8.07 -5.13
C LYS A 371 3.94 -8.67 -6.49
N LYS A 372 5.06 -8.22 -7.07
CA LYS A 372 5.56 -8.62 -8.39
C LYS A 372 7.01 -8.21 -8.56
N PHE A 373 7.70 -8.83 -9.53
CA PHE A 373 9.01 -8.40 -9.98
C PHE A 373 9.00 -6.93 -10.45
N VAL A 374 10.04 -6.18 -10.09
CA VAL A 374 10.23 -4.78 -10.46
C VAL A 374 11.63 -4.54 -11.01
N LYS A 375 11.75 -3.54 -11.90
CA LYS A 375 13.05 -3.07 -12.39
C LYS A 375 13.39 -1.76 -11.71
N LEU A 376 14.59 -1.71 -11.14
CA LEU A 376 15.19 -0.50 -10.59
C LEU A 376 15.88 0.29 -11.71
N LYS A 377 16.02 1.61 -11.51
CA LYS A 377 16.81 2.47 -12.38
C LYS A 377 18.31 2.21 -12.16
N SER A 378 18.75 2.18 -10.90
CA SER A 378 20.12 1.82 -10.53
C SER A 378 20.19 1.33 -9.07
N VAL A 379 21.20 0.52 -8.73
CA VAL A 379 21.34 -0.14 -7.40
C VAL A 379 22.81 -0.43 -7.06
N GLU A 380 23.70 0.46 -7.51
CA GLU A 380 25.14 0.28 -7.31
C GLU A 380 25.50 0.41 -5.84
N ASN A 381 26.33 -0.50 -5.30
CA ASN A 381 26.80 -0.47 -3.90
C ASN A 381 25.69 -0.45 -2.84
N ALA A 382 24.45 -0.80 -3.18
CA ALA A 382 23.38 -0.91 -2.19
C ALA A 382 23.64 -2.13 -1.28
N ASP A 383 23.49 -1.95 0.02
CA ASP A 383 23.66 -3.01 1.01
C ASP A 383 22.31 -3.66 1.32
N PHE A 384 22.20 -4.98 1.11
CA PHE A 384 21.01 -5.78 1.46
C PHE A 384 21.33 -6.85 2.50
N LYS A 385 22.40 -6.68 3.29
CA LYS A 385 22.81 -7.63 4.32
C LYS A 385 21.66 -7.90 5.28
N ASP A 386 21.32 -9.18 5.46
CA ASP A 386 20.22 -9.63 6.33
C ASP A 386 18.84 -9.05 5.96
N ALA A 387 18.68 -8.45 4.77
CA ALA A 387 17.37 -8.02 4.27
C ALA A 387 16.54 -9.23 3.85
N ILE A 388 15.23 -9.15 4.07
CA ILE A 388 14.30 -10.21 3.72
C ILE A 388 13.58 -9.85 2.43
N ILE A 389 13.66 -10.74 1.43
CA ILE A 389 13.11 -10.50 0.10
C ILE A 389 12.27 -11.72 -0.31
N ASN A 390 11.00 -11.56 -0.69
CA ASN A 390 10.12 -12.68 -1.09
C ASN A 390 10.23 -13.10 -2.56
N ASN A 391 11.01 -12.39 -3.37
CA ASN A 391 11.07 -12.62 -4.81
C ASN A 391 12.48 -13.02 -5.26
N GLU A 392 12.68 -14.31 -5.55
CA GLU A 392 13.98 -14.86 -5.95
C GLU A 392 14.52 -14.22 -7.24
N GLU A 393 13.67 -13.99 -8.24
CA GLU A 393 14.05 -13.31 -9.49
C GLU A 393 14.59 -11.90 -9.22
N PHE A 394 14.00 -11.20 -8.24
CA PHE A 394 14.45 -9.89 -7.81
C PHE A 394 15.80 -9.97 -7.09
N VAL A 395 16.00 -10.95 -6.21
CA VAL A 395 17.31 -11.20 -5.58
C VAL A 395 18.40 -11.46 -6.62
N GLU A 396 18.13 -12.30 -7.63
CA GLU A 396 19.07 -12.52 -8.72
C GLU A 396 19.35 -11.25 -9.53
N TYR A 397 18.30 -10.48 -9.81
CA TYR A 397 18.41 -9.21 -10.53
C TYR A 397 19.31 -8.21 -9.77
N LEU A 398 19.16 -8.10 -8.45
CA LEU A 398 20.01 -7.27 -7.59
C LEU A 398 21.47 -7.72 -7.68
N LYS A 399 21.75 -9.02 -7.52
CA LYS A 399 23.10 -9.59 -7.63
C LYS A 399 23.73 -9.28 -9.00
N LYS A 400 22.99 -9.45 -10.10
CA LYS A 400 23.47 -9.17 -11.47
C LYS A 400 23.77 -7.69 -11.67
N LYS A 401 22.95 -6.79 -11.14
CA LYS A 401 23.12 -5.33 -11.27
C LYS A 401 24.29 -4.81 -10.44
N GLN A 402 24.55 -5.40 -9.28
CA GLN A 402 25.71 -5.06 -8.43
C GLN A 402 27.03 -5.59 -9.00
N ARG A 403 27.02 -6.75 -9.69
CA ARG A 403 28.22 -7.39 -10.28
C ARG A 403 28.77 -6.73 -11.55
N LYS A 404 28.04 -5.83 -12.22
CA LYS A 404 28.50 -5.14 -13.45
C LYS A 404 29.67 -4.15 -13.24
N LYS A 405 30.48 -4.35 -12.21
CA LYS A 405 31.60 -3.49 -11.78
C LYS A 405 32.94 -4.23 -11.61
N CYS A 406 33.06 -5.47 -12.08
CA CYS A 406 34.35 -6.17 -12.17
C CYS A 406 34.69 -6.54 -13.63
N SER A 407 34.68 -5.56 -14.53
CA SER A 407 35.21 -5.68 -15.89
C SER A 407 35.77 -4.35 -16.35
#